data_AF-A0A9Q8UTI2-F1
#
_entry.id   AF-A0A9Q8UTI2-F1
#
_cell.length_a   1.000
_cell.length_b   1.000
_cell.length_c   1.000
_cell.angle_alpha   90.00
_cell.angle_beta   90.00
_cell.angle_gamma   90.00
#
_symmetry.space_group_name_H-M   'P 1'
#
loop_
_entity.id
_entity.type
_entity.pdbx_description
1 polymer ?
#
loop_
_entity_poly.entity_id
_entity_poly.type
_entity_poly.pdbx_seq_one_letter_code
_entity_poly.pdbx_strand_id
1 'polypeptide(L)'
;MAIEAATRNARNNPQRDPRQTQGPTTWATIASQPTPPQSTVLRVHITDQKEKEEIGKMTGREIVEKIGVKGIVGARADNKGVKLFTAHVQDKKALEINKEWTLKIGSTAKVSHQQYMVIAHGVPRTFDTQRDTPNLQRQNQVTAPGLQITKTAWVKKKIEEGKRASSLILWVATPEQANKVLDQGFTDILPQSVAKPHQSAHTVLVITRPKSAKNGRRTQDAQHVGENTRHGQTNAQLDYQPSGERGKQG
;
A
#
# COMPACT_ATOMS: atom_id res chain seq x y z
N MET A 1 15.03 23.13 75.49
CA MET A 1 13.96 22.82 74.52
C MET A 1 14.60 22.04 73.38
N ALA A 2 14.06 20.87 73.10
CA ALA A 2 14.63 19.85 72.22
C ALA A 2 14.51 20.25 70.73
N ILE A 3 15.53 19.94 69.93
CA ILE A 3 15.42 19.86 68.48
C ILE A 3 15.99 18.51 68.05
N GLU A 4 15.12 17.76 67.39
CA GLU A 4 15.20 16.35 67.06
C GLU A 4 16.20 16.01 65.95
N ALA A 5 16.66 14.76 66.03
CA ALA A 5 17.54 14.08 65.10
C ALA A 5 16.87 13.86 63.73
N ALA A 6 17.55 14.26 62.65
CA ALA A 6 17.20 13.90 61.28
C ALA A 6 18.00 12.64 60.86
N THR A 7 17.34 11.49 60.98
CA THR A 7 17.88 10.18 60.57
C THR A 7 17.72 9.98 59.07
N ARG A 8 18.82 9.53 58.46
CA ARG A 8 19.02 9.16 57.05
C ARG A 8 18.00 8.12 56.57
N ASN A 9 17.46 8.30 55.37
CA ASN A 9 16.73 7.23 54.67
C ASN A 9 17.21 7.13 53.21
N ALA A 10 18.32 6.42 53.01
CA ALA A 10 18.85 6.07 51.70
C ALA A 10 18.01 4.93 51.11
N ARG A 11 17.11 5.26 50.17
CA ARG A 11 16.37 4.25 49.41
C ARG A 11 17.31 3.58 48.40
N ASN A 12 17.57 2.29 48.64
CA ASN A 12 18.13 1.35 47.68
C ASN A 12 17.29 1.33 46.40
N ASN A 13 17.83 1.87 45.32
CA ASN A 13 17.32 1.65 43.98
C ASN A 13 18.22 0.58 43.33
N PRO A 14 17.76 -0.67 43.13
CA PRO A 14 18.55 -1.65 42.41
C PRO A 14 18.64 -1.21 40.95
N GLN A 15 19.81 -0.70 40.59
CA GLN A 15 20.21 -0.37 39.23
C GLN A 15 20.05 -1.64 38.38
N ARG A 16 18.97 -1.71 37.60
CA ARG A 16 18.75 -2.79 36.64
C ARG A 16 19.87 -2.74 35.62
N ASP A 17 20.69 -3.77 35.63
CA ASP A 17 21.71 -4.02 34.63
C ASP A 17 21.07 -4.08 33.23
N PRO A 18 21.46 -3.24 32.26
CA PRO A 18 20.89 -3.24 30.91
C PRO A 18 21.24 -4.51 30.11
N ARG A 19 21.95 -5.47 30.69
CA ARG A 19 22.31 -6.76 30.10
C ARG A 19 21.37 -7.90 30.48
N GLN A 20 20.10 -7.63 30.78
CA GLN A 20 19.08 -8.69 30.78
C GLN A 20 19.01 -9.29 29.37
N THR A 21 19.70 -10.40 29.21
CA THR A 21 19.67 -11.33 28.11
C THR A 21 18.23 -11.61 27.77
N GLN A 22 17.78 -11.04 26.65
CA GLN A 22 16.53 -11.45 26.02
C GLN A 22 16.66 -12.96 25.77
N GLY A 23 15.81 -13.74 26.44
CA GLY A 23 15.73 -15.17 26.18
C GLY A 23 15.49 -15.45 24.69
N PRO A 24 15.73 -16.68 24.21
CA PRO A 24 15.58 -17.01 22.80
C PRO A 24 14.19 -16.58 22.31
N THR A 25 14.16 -15.59 21.41
CA THR A 25 12.92 -15.04 20.86
C THR A 25 12.19 -16.15 20.10
N THR A 26 11.22 -16.77 20.74
CA THR A 26 10.43 -17.84 20.12
C THR A 26 9.43 -17.25 19.14
N TRP A 27 9.08 -18.00 18.09
CA TRP A 27 8.04 -17.57 17.15
C TRP A 27 6.68 -17.36 17.83
N ALA A 28 6.39 -18.11 18.90
CA ALA A 28 5.17 -17.96 19.67
C ALA A 28 5.09 -16.57 20.32
N THR A 29 6.21 -16.04 20.82
CA THR A 29 6.34 -14.68 21.36
C THR A 29 6.13 -13.63 20.27
N ILE A 30 6.68 -13.83 19.07
CA ILE A 30 6.49 -12.91 17.94
C ILE A 30 5.02 -12.94 17.46
N ALA A 31 4.41 -14.12 17.39
CA ALA A 31 3.04 -14.32 16.93
C ALA A 31 1.96 -13.87 17.93
N SER A 32 2.29 -13.81 19.22
CA SER A 32 1.39 -13.35 20.29
C SER A 32 1.41 -11.84 20.50
N GLN A 33 2.32 -11.11 19.85
CA GLN A 33 2.22 -9.66 19.79
C GLN A 33 0.95 -9.25 19.03
N PRO A 34 0.19 -8.25 19.52
CA PRO A 34 -1.09 -7.83 18.93
C PRO A 34 -0.96 -7.44 17.46
N THR A 35 0.25 -7.11 17.02
CA THR A 35 0.65 -7.18 15.61
C THR A 35 2.17 -7.37 15.59
N PRO A 36 2.72 -8.50 15.10
CA PRO A 36 4.15 -8.54 14.82
C PRO A 36 4.46 -7.40 13.84
N PRO A 37 5.58 -6.68 14.01
CA PRO A 37 5.92 -5.61 13.09
C PRO A 37 5.95 -6.19 11.67
N GLN A 38 5.23 -5.58 10.72
CA GLN A 38 5.11 -6.10 9.34
C GLN A 38 6.48 -6.30 8.66
N SER A 39 7.53 -5.69 9.22
CA SER A 39 8.93 -5.83 8.84
C SER A 39 9.54 -7.21 9.08
N THR A 40 8.90 -8.13 9.82
CA THR A 40 9.40 -9.50 10.06
C THR A 40 8.56 -10.60 9.41
N VAL A 41 7.48 -10.23 8.72
CA VAL A 41 6.62 -11.21 8.02
C VAL A 41 6.90 -11.18 6.53
N LEU A 42 7.16 -12.36 5.97
CA LEU A 42 7.30 -12.59 4.54
C LEU A 42 6.15 -13.47 4.05
N ARG A 43 5.57 -13.14 2.89
CA ARG A 43 4.48 -13.92 2.30
C ARG A 43 4.99 -14.62 1.06
N VAL A 44 4.60 -15.88 0.91
CA VAL A 44 4.88 -16.70 -0.26
C VAL A 44 3.55 -17.10 -0.87
N HIS A 45 3.39 -16.84 -2.15
CA HIS A 45 2.24 -17.28 -2.93
C HIS A 45 2.62 -18.56 -3.70
N ILE A 46 1.74 -19.55 -3.68
CA ILE A 46 1.89 -20.80 -4.44
C ILE A 46 0.75 -20.81 -5.46
N THR A 47 1.10 -21.02 -6.74
CA THR A 47 0.11 -20.98 -7.84
C THR A 47 -0.54 -22.34 -8.04
N ASP A 48 0.26 -23.41 -7.93
CA ASP A 48 -0.23 -24.78 -8.10
C ASP A 48 -1.10 -25.22 -6.92
N GLN A 49 -2.27 -25.79 -7.23
CA GLN A 49 -3.25 -26.18 -6.22
C GLN A 49 -2.82 -27.43 -5.45
N LYS A 50 -2.14 -28.38 -6.10
CA LYS A 50 -1.66 -29.60 -5.45
C LYS A 50 -0.53 -29.29 -4.48
N GLU A 51 0.47 -28.50 -4.91
CA GLU A 51 1.56 -28.03 -4.03
C GLU A 51 1.00 -27.29 -2.81
N LYS A 52 -0.02 -26.47 -3.02
CA LYS A 52 -0.67 -25.70 -1.96
C LYS A 52 -1.40 -26.60 -0.95
N GLU A 53 -2.05 -27.67 -1.39
CA GLU A 53 -2.70 -28.63 -0.50
C GLU A 53 -1.68 -29.45 0.28
N GLU A 54 -0.57 -29.85 -0.34
CA GLU A 54 0.53 -30.56 0.34
C GLU A 54 1.14 -29.69 1.45
N ILE A 55 1.47 -28.43 1.14
CA ILE A 55 1.99 -27.47 2.12
C ILE A 55 0.95 -27.13 3.20
N GLY A 56 -0.34 -27.12 2.85
CA GLY A 56 -1.44 -26.88 3.79
C GLY A 56 -1.60 -27.97 4.85
N LYS A 57 -1.13 -29.20 4.57
CA LYS A 57 -1.14 -30.32 5.52
C LYS A 57 0.05 -30.30 6.47
N MET A 58 1.14 -29.62 6.10
CA MET A 58 2.36 -29.56 6.90
C MET A 58 2.20 -28.65 8.11
N THR A 59 2.88 -29.01 9.20
CA THR A 59 2.97 -28.14 10.37
C THR A 59 3.93 -26.98 10.10
N GLY A 60 3.79 -25.90 10.87
CA GLY A 60 4.69 -24.75 10.76
C GLY A 60 6.16 -25.09 10.97
N ARG A 61 6.46 -26.12 11.78
CA ARG A 61 7.83 -26.60 12.01
C ARG A 61 8.38 -27.34 10.80
N GLU A 62 7.61 -28.26 10.23
CA GLU A 62 7.98 -29.00 9.01
C GLU A 62 8.27 -28.06 7.84
N ILE A 63 7.48 -26.98 7.69
CA ILE A 63 7.71 -25.99 6.65
C ILE A 63 9.06 -25.27 6.85
N VAL A 64 9.40 -24.89 8.09
CA VAL A 64 10.69 -24.24 8.38
C VAL A 64 11.86 -25.20 8.12
N GLU A 65 11.72 -26.46 8.53
CA GLU A 65 12.73 -27.51 8.31
C GLU A 65 12.95 -27.79 6.82
N LYS A 66 11.86 -27.88 6.04
CA LYS A 66 11.91 -28.06 4.58
C LYS A 66 12.66 -26.91 3.89
N ILE A 67 12.46 -25.68 4.35
CA ILE A 67 13.16 -24.50 3.78
C ILE A 67 14.64 -24.54 4.18
N GLY A 68 14.94 -24.85 5.45
CA GLY A 68 16.30 -25.02 5.95
C GLY A 68 17.16 -23.74 5.84
N VAL A 69 16.54 -22.56 5.90
CA VAL A 69 17.24 -21.27 5.83
C VAL A 69 17.31 -20.62 7.21
N LYS A 70 18.52 -20.21 7.60
CA LYS A 70 18.77 -19.47 8.83
C LYS A 70 18.04 -18.11 8.80
N GLY A 71 17.48 -17.70 9.93
CA GLY A 71 16.73 -16.44 10.07
C GLY A 71 15.21 -16.59 9.97
N ILE A 72 14.70 -17.74 9.51
CA ILE A 72 13.27 -18.09 9.62
C ILE A 72 13.03 -18.75 10.98
N VAL A 73 12.18 -18.15 11.80
CA VAL A 73 11.85 -18.66 13.15
C VAL A 73 10.52 -19.41 13.18
N GLY A 74 9.68 -19.19 12.18
CA GLY A 74 8.37 -19.83 12.10
C GLY A 74 7.78 -19.75 10.71
N ALA A 75 6.87 -20.67 10.42
CA ALA A 75 6.08 -20.66 9.21
C ALA A 75 4.63 -21.04 9.54
N ARG A 76 3.70 -20.56 8.71
CA ARG A 76 2.29 -20.90 8.79
C ARG A 76 1.68 -20.94 7.40
N ALA A 77 1.11 -22.07 7.01
CA ALA A 77 0.30 -22.16 5.80
C ALA A 77 -0.99 -21.32 5.95
N ASP A 78 -1.40 -20.67 4.85
CA ASP A 78 -2.67 -19.96 4.73
C ASP A 78 -3.34 -20.27 3.38
N ASN A 79 -4.60 -19.83 3.22
CA ASN A 79 -5.37 -20.10 1.98
C ASN A 79 -4.74 -19.51 0.71
N LYS A 80 -3.69 -18.71 0.79
CA LYS A 80 -3.00 -18.08 -0.34
C LYS A 80 -1.57 -18.59 -0.54
N GLY A 81 -1.05 -19.39 0.38
CA GLY A 81 0.31 -19.93 0.35
C GLY A 81 0.87 -20.04 1.77
N VAL A 82 2.02 -19.41 2.02
CA VAL A 82 2.76 -19.53 3.29
C VAL A 82 3.14 -18.16 3.83
N LYS A 83 2.94 -17.95 5.14
CA LYS A 83 3.53 -16.85 5.89
C LYS A 83 4.77 -17.33 6.62
N LEU A 84 5.88 -16.66 6.40
CA LEU A 84 7.13 -16.89 7.12
C LEU A 84 7.36 -15.74 8.10
N PHE A 85 7.87 -16.10 9.27
CA PHE A 85 8.25 -15.18 10.32
C PHE A 85 9.76 -15.23 10.44
N THR A 86 10.41 -14.08 10.34
CA THR A 86 11.84 -13.94 10.53
C THR A 86 12.17 -13.41 11.93
N ALA A 87 13.37 -13.73 12.42
CA ALA A 87 13.85 -13.18 13.69
C ALA A 87 14.08 -11.66 13.54
N HIS A 88 14.75 -11.26 12.45
CA HIS A 88 15.13 -9.88 12.20
C HIS A 88 14.66 -9.38 10.83
N VAL A 89 14.61 -8.05 10.71
CA VAL A 89 14.27 -7.36 9.45
C VAL A 89 15.34 -7.60 8.38
N GLN A 90 16.61 -7.76 8.79
CA GLN A 90 17.70 -8.04 7.85
C GLN A 90 17.58 -9.44 7.23
N ASP A 91 17.14 -10.44 8.01
CA ASP A 91 16.88 -11.80 7.51
C ASP A 91 15.78 -11.77 6.44
N LYS A 92 14.71 -10.99 6.68
CA LYS A 92 13.66 -10.78 5.69
C LYS A 92 14.22 -10.19 4.39
N LYS A 93 15.02 -9.13 4.49
CA LYS A 93 15.64 -8.50 3.30
C LYS A 93 16.54 -9.49 2.55
N ALA A 94 17.34 -10.29 3.26
CA ALA A 94 18.18 -11.31 2.65
C ALA A 94 17.34 -12.37 1.91
N LEU A 95 16.22 -12.81 2.50
CA LEU A 95 15.26 -13.75 1.90
C LEU A 95 14.47 -13.16 0.73
N GLU A 96 14.27 -11.84 0.69
CA GLU A 96 13.65 -11.15 -0.44
C GLU A 96 14.60 -11.02 -1.65
N ILE A 97 15.90 -10.91 -1.37
CA ILE A 97 16.96 -10.82 -2.39
C ILE A 97 17.26 -12.21 -2.96
N ASN A 98 17.60 -13.18 -2.10
CA ASN A 98 17.84 -14.55 -2.52
C ASN A 98 16.51 -15.31 -2.51
N LYS A 99 16.00 -15.67 -3.69
CA LYS A 99 14.68 -16.32 -3.86
C LYS A 99 14.78 -17.83 -4.08
N GLU A 100 15.97 -18.42 -4.14
CA GLU A 100 16.16 -19.85 -4.44
C GLU A 100 15.49 -20.76 -3.41
N TRP A 101 15.39 -20.30 -2.16
CA TRP A 101 14.72 -21.04 -1.10
C TRP A 101 13.22 -21.25 -1.35
N THR A 102 12.57 -20.43 -2.20
CA THR A 102 11.14 -20.64 -2.49
C THR A 102 10.91 -21.96 -3.22
N LEU A 103 11.87 -22.42 -4.03
CA LEU A 103 11.81 -23.69 -4.74
C LEU A 103 11.72 -24.90 -3.78
N LYS A 104 12.25 -24.75 -2.56
CA LYS A 104 12.13 -25.77 -1.51
C LYS A 104 10.71 -25.88 -0.94
N ILE A 105 9.94 -24.80 -1.02
CA ILE A 105 8.51 -24.84 -0.67
C ILE A 105 7.75 -25.56 -1.78
N GLY A 106 7.91 -25.09 -3.02
CA GLY A 106 7.31 -25.67 -4.22
C GLY A 106 7.84 -25.00 -5.48
N SER A 107 7.70 -25.66 -6.62
CA SER A 107 8.18 -25.16 -7.91
C SER A 107 7.46 -23.87 -8.33
N THR A 108 6.21 -23.69 -7.89
CA THR A 108 5.41 -22.50 -8.21
C THR A 108 5.41 -21.43 -7.11
N ALA A 109 6.18 -21.65 -6.05
CA ALA A 109 6.25 -20.75 -4.91
C ALA A 109 7.03 -19.47 -5.23
N LYS A 110 6.41 -18.32 -4.97
CA LYS A 110 6.99 -16.99 -5.22
C LYS A 110 6.79 -16.08 -4.02
N VAL A 111 7.81 -15.30 -3.67
CA VAL A 111 7.68 -14.25 -2.66
C VAL A 111 6.64 -13.23 -3.13
N SER A 112 5.61 -13.01 -2.31
CA SER A 112 4.60 -11.99 -2.50
C SER A 112 5.04 -10.73 -1.77
N HIS A 113 5.38 -9.70 -2.54
CA HIS A 113 5.60 -8.38 -2.00
C HIS A 113 4.27 -7.76 -1.58
N GLN A 114 4.27 -7.10 -0.43
CA GLN A 114 3.13 -6.28 -0.04
C GLN A 114 3.04 -5.10 -1.01
N GLN A 115 1.86 -4.91 -1.57
CA GLN A 115 1.59 -3.81 -2.51
C GLN A 115 0.51 -2.93 -1.92
N TYR A 116 0.67 -1.62 -2.07
CA TYR A 116 -0.26 -0.61 -1.59
C TYR A 116 -0.97 0.00 -2.79
N MET A 117 -2.28 0.03 -2.72
CA MET A 117 -3.12 0.43 -3.84
C MET A 117 -3.50 1.90 -3.72
N VAL A 118 -3.24 2.66 -4.78
CA VAL A 118 -3.67 4.05 -4.95
C VAL A 118 -4.58 4.13 -6.17
N ILE A 119 -5.65 4.94 -6.10
CA ILE A 119 -6.56 5.15 -7.23
C ILE A 119 -6.38 6.58 -7.72
N ALA A 120 -5.92 6.73 -8.96
CA ALA A 120 -5.86 8.01 -9.65
C ALA A 120 -7.13 8.21 -10.48
N HIS A 121 -7.79 9.35 -10.34
CA HIS A 121 -8.96 9.72 -11.15
C HIS A 121 -8.59 10.71 -12.24
N GLY A 122 -9.48 10.84 -13.24
CA GLY A 122 -9.29 11.80 -14.33
C GLY A 122 -8.21 11.38 -15.32
N VAL A 123 -7.77 10.12 -15.30
CA VAL A 123 -6.74 9.62 -16.21
C VAL A 123 -7.34 9.48 -17.62
N PRO A 124 -6.73 10.08 -18.66
CA PRO A 124 -7.21 9.96 -20.03
C PRO A 124 -7.31 8.50 -20.47
N ARG A 125 -8.38 8.13 -21.18
CA ARG A 125 -8.50 6.75 -21.70
C ARG A 125 -7.45 6.37 -22.73
N THR A 126 -6.76 7.36 -23.31
CA THR A 126 -5.61 7.19 -24.19
C THR A 126 -4.34 6.76 -23.44
N PHE A 127 -4.35 6.78 -22.11
CA PHE A 127 -3.26 6.28 -21.27
C PHE A 127 -3.14 4.76 -21.42
N ASP A 128 -2.00 4.32 -21.91
CA ASP A 128 -1.65 2.91 -22.01
C ASP A 128 -0.88 2.48 -20.75
N THR A 129 -1.43 1.52 -20.01
CA THR A 129 -0.85 1.11 -18.72
C THR A 129 0.53 0.48 -18.85
N GLN A 130 0.86 -0.15 -19.98
CA GLN A 130 2.18 -0.76 -20.18
C GLN A 130 3.19 0.27 -20.67
N ARG A 131 2.80 1.12 -21.63
CA ARG A 131 3.68 2.12 -22.24
C ARG A 131 3.90 3.35 -21.37
N ASP A 132 2.86 3.86 -20.72
CA ASP A 132 2.89 5.19 -20.11
C ASP A 132 3.25 5.16 -18.60
N THR A 133 3.09 4.01 -17.93
CA THR A 133 3.43 3.86 -16.49
C THR A 133 4.91 4.16 -16.17
N PRO A 134 5.92 3.67 -16.93
CA PRO A 134 7.31 4.00 -16.64
C PRO A 134 7.60 5.51 -16.70
N ASN A 135 6.93 6.21 -17.61
CA ASN A 135 7.06 7.66 -17.76
C ASN A 135 6.41 8.39 -16.60
N LEU A 136 5.20 7.98 -16.20
CA LEU A 136 4.50 8.49 -15.03
C LEU A 136 5.37 8.33 -13.77
N GLN A 137 5.97 7.15 -13.56
CA GLN A 137 6.87 6.91 -12.43
C GLN A 137 8.08 7.85 -12.47
N ARG A 138 8.70 8.04 -13.64
CA ARG A 138 9.89 8.88 -13.81
C ARG A 138 9.59 10.36 -13.55
N GLN A 139 8.49 10.87 -14.07
CA GLN A 139 8.08 12.28 -13.91
C GLN A 139 7.77 12.62 -12.45
N ASN A 140 7.33 11.63 -11.67
CA ASN A 140 6.94 11.82 -10.28
C ASN A 140 8.05 11.52 -9.26
N GLN A 141 9.30 11.32 -9.70
CA GLN A 141 10.43 11.12 -8.79
C GLN A 141 10.78 12.38 -7.99
N VAL A 142 10.50 13.58 -8.53
CA VAL A 142 10.77 14.85 -7.82
C VAL A 142 9.82 14.98 -6.63
N THR A 143 8.53 14.76 -6.88
CA THR A 143 7.46 14.89 -5.89
C THR A 143 7.50 13.74 -4.89
N ALA A 144 7.58 12.50 -5.39
CA ALA A 144 7.68 11.27 -4.61
C ALA A 144 9.02 10.54 -4.87
N PRO A 145 10.13 10.96 -4.23
CA PRO A 145 11.43 10.31 -4.37
C PRO A 145 11.38 8.82 -4.04
N GLY A 146 11.92 8.01 -4.96
CA GLY A 146 11.96 6.56 -4.82
C GLY A 146 10.64 5.87 -5.12
N LEU A 147 9.66 6.56 -5.75
CA LEU A 147 8.40 5.96 -6.16
C LEU A 147 8.65 4.75 -7.08
N GLN A 148 8.06 3.62 -6.71
CA GLN A 148 8.08 2.38 -7.50
C GLN A 148 6.66 1.90 -7.76
N ILE A 149 6.20 2.09 -8.99
CA ILE A 149 4.91 1.60 -9.48
C ILE A 149 5.12 0.17 -9.98
N THR A 150 4.60 -0.79 -9.22
CA THR A 150 4.77 -2.23 -9.48
C THR A 150 3.74 -2.79 -10.45
N LYS A 151 2.56 -2.17 -10.52
CA LYS A 151 1.47 -2.58 -11.40
C LYS A 151 0.52 -1.41 -11.62
N THR A 152 -0.15 -1.41 -12.77
CA THR A 152 -1.29 -0.53 -13.08
C THR A 152 -2.44 -1.31 -13.72
N ALA A 153 -3.66 -0.87 -13.47
CA ALA A 153 -4.86 -1.45 -14.09
C ALA A 153 -6.03 -0.48 -14.03
N TRP A 154 -6.90 -0.51 -15.05
CA TRP A 154 -8.14 0.26 -15.02
C TRP A 154 -9.13 -0.28 -13.97
N VAL A 155 -9.85 0.61 -13.29
CA VAL A 155 -10.98 0.22 -12.45
C VAL A 155 -12.07 -0.38 -13.36
N LYS A 156 -12.42 -1.65 -13.15
CA LYS A 156 -13.48 -2.35 -13.89
C LYS A 156 -14.85 -1.72 -13.58
N LYS A 157 -15.26 -0.73 -14.37
CA LYS A 157 -16.67 -0.32 -14.53
C LYS A 157 -17.04 -0.48 -16.00
N LYS A 158 -18.33 -0.70 -16.27
CA LYS A 158 -18.86 -0.68 -17.65
C LYS A 158 -18.33 0.58 -18.31
N ILE A 159 -17.56 0.39 -19.37
CA ILE A 159 -16.99 1.47 -20.15
C ILE A 159 -18.18 2.15 -20.81
N GLU A 160 -18.72 3.18 -20.18
CA GLU A 160 -19.69 4.04 -20.83
C GLU A 160 -19.00 4.69 -22.02
N GLU A 161 -19.61 4.56 -23.20
CA GLU A 161 -19.19 5.24 -24.42
C GLU A 161 -19.24 6.76 -24.18
N GLY A 162 -18.24 7.48 -24.70
CA GLY A 162 -18.16 8.94 -24.58
C GLY A 162 -17.39 9.51 -23.38
N LYS A 163 -17.05 8.73 -22.34
CA LYS A 163 -16.21 9.25 -21.23
C LYS A 163 -14.75 9.40 -21.66
N ARG A 164 -14.22 10.64 -21.59
CA ARG A 164 -12.82 10.99 -21.94
C ARG A 164 -11.78 10.53 -20.93
N ALA A 165 -12.19 10.32 -19.68
CA ALA A 165 -11.32 9.93 -18.59
C ALA A 165 -11.90 8.77 -17.78
N SER A 166 -11.03 8.07 -17.05
CA SER A 166 -11.39 6.96 -16.16
C SER A 166 -10.51 6.99 -14.90
N SER A 167 -10.67 5.96 -14.06
CA SER A 167 -9.88 5.77 -12.84
C SER A 167 -8.88 4.65 -13.01
N LEU A 168 -7.62 4.94 -12.71
CA LEU A 168 -6.50 4.00 -12.78
C LEU A 168 -6.12 3.55 -11.38
N ILE A 169 -5.97 2.24 -11.20
CA ILE A 169 -5.41 1.63 -10.00
C ILE A 169 -3.90 1.52 -10.20
N LEU A 170 -3.13 2.03 -9.23
CA LEU A 170 -1.68 1.91 -9.16
C LEU A 170 -1.31 1.13 -7.91
N TRP A 171 -0.37 0.19 -8.04
CA TRP A 171 0.20 -0.53 -6.91
C TRP A 171 1.63 -0.07 -6.66
N VAL A 172 1.91 0.43 -5.46
CA VAL A 172 3.25 0.87 -5.04
C VAL A 172 3.85 -0.06 -3.99
N ALA A 173 5.17 -0.02 -3.83
CA ALA A 173 5.91 -0.99 -3.03
C ALA A 173 5.80 -0.75 -1.50
N THR A 174 5.62 0.50 -1.08
CA THR A 174 5.64 0.87 0.35
C THR A 174 4.44 1.76 0.74
N PRO A 175 4.00 1.72 2.01
CA PRO A 175 2.94 2.61 2.46
C PRO A 175 3.39 4.08 2.44
N GLU A 176 4.66 4.37 2.68
CA GLU A 176 5.22 5.72 2.63
C GLU A 176 5.13 6.30 1.21
N GLN A 177 5.43 5.50 0.19
CA GLN A 177 5.23 5.91 -1.21
C GLN A 177 3.75 6.17 -1.51
N ALA A 178 2.85 5.31 -1.03
CA ALA A 178 1.42 5.49 -1.23
C ALA A 178 0.95 6.82 -0.61
N ASN A 179 1.32 7.07 0.65
CA ASN A 179 0.94 8.29 1.36
C ASN A 179 1.50 9.54 0.67
N LYS A 180 2.78 9.53 0.23
CA LYS A 180 3.35 10.66 -0.53
C LYS A 180 2.56 10.96 -1.81
N VAL A 181 2.21 9.93 -2.57
CA VAL A 181 1.40 10.07 -3.78
C VAL A 181 -0.01 10.59 -3.46
N LEU A 182 -0.58 10.23 -2.31
CA LEU A 182 -1.88 10.74 -1.87
C LEU A 182 -1.81 12.22 -1.47
N ASP A 183 -0.77 12.60 -0.73
CA ASP A 183 -0.62 13.96 -0.21
C ASP A 183 -0.30 14.96 -1.31
N GLN A 184 0.47 14.55 -2.32
CA GLN A 184 0.99 15.44 -3.36
C GLN A 184 0.30 15.28 -4.72
N GLY A 185 -0.40 14.15 -4.93
CA GLY A 185 -0.94 13.77 -6.23
C GLY A 185 0.13 13.35 -7.25
N PHE A 186 -0.30 13.06 -8.48
CA PHE A 186 0.60 12.85 -9.61
C PHE A 186 0.70 14.12 -10.45
N THR A 187 1.92 14.52 -10.77
CA THR A 187 2.20 15.55 -11.78
C THR A 187 2.12 14.90 -13.17
N ASP A 188 1.27 15.45 -14.04
CA ASP A 188 1.08 15.07 -15.45
C ASP A 188 0.76 13.58 -15.72
N ILE A 189 -0.51 13.17 -15.53
CA ILE A 189 -0.99 11.85 -16.00
C ILE A 189 -1.37 11.86 -17.50
N LEU A 190 -0.78 12.77 -18.28
CA LEU A 190 -1.07 12.90 -19.70
C LEU A 190 -0.17 11.95 -20.51
N PRO A 191 -0.73 11.23 -21.50
CA PRO A 191 0.09 10.42 -22.41
C PRO A 191 1.07 11.31 -23.17
N GLN A 192 2.32 10.85 -23.33
CA GLN A 192 3.35 11.62 -24.04
C GLN A 192 3.00 11.92 -25.50
N SER A 193 2.07 11.18 -26.11
CA SER A 193 1.61 11.43 -27.48
C SER A 193 0.75 12.69 -27.62
N VAL A 194 0.47 13.40 -26.52
CA VAL A 194 -0.29 14.65 -26.52
C VAL A 194 0.66 15.78 -26.17
N ALA A 195 1.11 16.54 -27.19
CA ALA A 195 1.84 17.78 -26.98
C ALA A 195 0.98 18.75 -26.12
N LYS A 196 1.58 19.31 -25.07
CA LYS A 196 0.96 20.15 -24.00
C LYS A 196 0.35 21.49 -24.51
N PRO A 197 -0.45 22.24 -23.68
CA PRO A 197 -1.22 21.83 -22.49
C PRO A 197 -2.65 22.43 -22.38
N HIS A 198 -3.50 21.78 -21.57
CA HIS A 198 -4.39 22.48 -20.63
C HIS A 198 -4.18 21.83 -19.26
N GLN A 199 -3.76 22.60 -18.26
CA GLN A 199 -3.64 22.15 -16.87
C GLN A 199 -5.05 22.00 -16.28
N SER A 200 -5.44 20.79 -15.93
CA SER A 200 -6.64 20.52 -15.14
C SER A 200 -6.21 19.87 -13.83
N ALA A 201 -6.69 20.41 -12.72
CA ALA A 201 -6.48 19.82 -11.40
C ALA A 201 -7.13 18.42 -11.34
N HIS A 202 -6.35 17.40 -10.99
CA HIS A 202 -6.84 16.03 -10.84
C HIS A 202 -7.04 15.70 -9.35
N THR A 203 -8.29 15.45 -8.96
CA THR A 203 -8.66 15.00 -7.61
C THR A 203 -8.31 13.52 -7.42
N VAL A 204 -7.57 13.20 -6.35
CA VAL A 204 -7.25 11.82 -5.93
C VAL A 204 -8.17 11.43 -4.76
N LEU A 205 -8.88 10.30 -4.87
CA LEU A 205 -9.76 9.79 -3.80
C LEU A 205 -9.23 8.45 -3.28
N VAL A 206 -9.19 8.32 -1.96
CA VAL A 206 -8.64 7.17 -1.25
C VAL A 206 -9.72 6.11 -1.00
N ILE A 207 -9.42 4.85 -1.33
CA ILE A 207 -10.10 3.69 -0.73
C ILE A 207 -9.03 2.77 -0.14
N THR A 208 -8.66 2.99 1.12
CA THR A 208 -7.86 2.04 1.91
C THR A 208 -8.80 0.98 2.47
N ARG A 209 -8.78 -0.24 1.92
CA ARG A 209 -9.36 -1.40 2.61
C ARG A 209 -8.27 -2.09 3.44
N PRO A 210 -8.22 -1.92 4.77
CA PRO A 210 -7.49 -2.86 5.61
C PRO A 210 -8.13 -4.24 5.46
N LYS A 211 -7.34 -5.26 5.09
CA LYS A 211 -7.78 -6.66 5.17
C LYS A 211 -7.53 -7.21 6.57
N SER A 212 -8.47 -7.02 7.48
CA SER A 212 -8.70 -7.84 8.69
C SER A 212 -9.95 -7.26 9.40
N ALA A 213 -10.90 -7.97 10.01
CA ALA A 213 -11.03 -9.36 10.41
C ALA A 213 -12.52 -9.75 10.29
N LYS A 214 -12.82 -11.03 10.01
CA LYS A 214 -14.14 -11.57 10.35
C LYS A 214 -14.26 -11.52 11.86
N ASN A 215 -15.00 -10.56 12.40
CA ASN A 215 -15.74 -10.76 13.63
C ASN A 215 -17.00 -9.91 13.53
N GLY A 216 -18.14 -10.60 13.49
CA GLY A 216 -19.44 -9.96 13.50
C GLY A 216 -19.65 -9.27 14.84
N ARG A 217 -20.08 -8.01 14.77
CA ARG A 217 -21.20 -7.53 15.57
C ARG A 217 -21.79 -6.32 14.88
N ARG A 218 -23.08 -6.45 14.67
CA ARG A 218 -24.01 -5.51 14.09
C ARG A 218 -24.34 -4.49 15.17
N THR A 219 -24.05 -3.22 14.94
CA THR A 219 -24.74 -2.11 15.59
C THR A 219 -24.90 -1.01 14.54
N GLN A 220 -26.16 -0.72 14.23
CA GLN A 220 -26.60 0.50 13.57
C GLN A 220 -26.33 1.66 14.53
N ASP A 221 -25.84 2.81 14.02
CA ASP A 221 -26.26 4.17 14.38
C ASP A 221 -25.28 5.23 13.85
N ALA A 222 -25.84 6.44 13.68
CA ALA A 222 -25.26 7.74 13.25
C ALA A 222 -25.00 7.88 11.72
N GLN A 223 -25.86 8.55 10.93
CA GLN A 223 -26.28 9.97 10.89
C GLN A 223 -25.15 11.00 10.78
N HIS A 224 -25.32 11.87 9.78
CA HIS A 224 -24.75 13.22 9.56
C HIS A 224 -23.27 13.35 9.15
N VAL A 225 -23.04 13.65 7.87
CA VAL A 225 -21.96 14.56 7.43
C VAL A 225 -22.50 15.43 6.30
N GLY A 226 -22.36 16.75 6.50
CA GLY A 226 -22.96 17.81 5.69
C GLY A 226 -22.36 17.99 4.30
N GLU A 227 -23.25 18.35 3.39
CA GLU A 227 -23.01 18.89 2.06
C GLU A 227 -22.43 20.31 2.18
N ASN A 228 -21.24 20.55 1.61
CA ASN A 228 -20.68 21.90 1.53
C ASN A 228 -20.55 22.29 0.05
N THR A 229 -21.67 22.72 -0.52
CA THR A 229 -21.78 23.21 -1.89
C THR A 229 -21.34 24.67 -1.93
N ARG A 230 -20.10 24.94 -2.37
CA ARG A 230 -19.68 26.30 -2.74
C ARG A 230 -20.10 26.59 -4.17
N HIS A 231 -21.10 27.47 -4.29
CA HIS A 231 -21.46 28.16 -5.52
C HIS A 231 -20.30 29.06 -5.99
N GLY A 232 -19.75 28.77 -7.17
CA GLY A 232 -19.01 29.74 -7.97
C GLY A 232 -19.92 30.25 -9.07
N GLN A 233 -20.45 31.47 -8.90
CA GLN A 233 -21.09 32.23 -9.97
C GLN A 233 -20.01 32.64 -10.99
N THR A 234 -20.21 32.33 -12.26
CA THR A 234 -19.52 32.99 -13.37
C THR A 234 -20.56 33.56 -14.31
N ASN A 235 -20.66 34.89 -14.31
CA ASN A 235 -21.40 35.67 -15.30
C ASN A 235 -20.77 35.46 -16.68
N ALA A 236 -21.56 34.97 -17.64
CA ALA A 236 -21.26 35.08 -19.06
C ALA A 236 -22.38 35.91 -19.68
N GLN A 237 -22.10 37.20 -19.81
CA GLN A 237 -22.90 38.17 -20.57
C GLN A 237 -22.57 37.95 -22.05
N LEU A 238 -23.51 37.37 -22.78
CA LEU A 238 -23.43 37.21 -24.23
C LEU A 238 -24.07 38.44 -24.88
N ASP A 239 -23.21 39.35 -25.35
CA ASP A 239 -23.61 40.46 -26.20
C ASP A 239 -24.06 39.93 -27.56
N TYR A 240 -25.29 40.27 -27.91
CA TYR A 240 -25.94 40.03 -29.18
C TYR A 240 -25.60 41.19 -30.13
N GLN A 241 -24.88 40.94 -31.22
CA GLN A 241 -24.78 41.86 -32.34
C GLN A 241 -25.50 41.30 -33.57
N PRO A 242 -26.52 41.98 -34.11
CA PRO A 242 -27.05 41.69 -35.42
C PRO A 242 -26.40 42.60 -36.47
N SER A 243 -25.84 42.01 -37.51
CA SER A 243 -25.56 42.67 -38.79
C SER A 243 -26.03 41.69 -39.87
N GLY A 244 -27.02 41.98 -40.68
CA GLY A 244 -27.28 43.25 -41.33
C GLY A 244 -27.06 43.03 -42.82
N GLU A 245 -28.17 42.99 -43.55
CA GLU A 245 -28.34 42.73 -44.97
C GLU A 245 -27.42 43.48 -45.96
N ARG A 246 -27.45 42.94 -47.19
CA ARG A 246 -27.56 43.62 -48.51
C ARG A 246 -26.28 43.82 -49.32
N GLY A 247 -26.33 43.27 -50.54
CA GLY A 247 -25.47 43.67 -51.66
C GLY A 247 -25.66 42.78 -52.90
N LYS A 248 -26.61 43.15 -53.78
CA LYS A 248 -26.71 42.67 -55.17
C LYS A 248 -25.62 43.32 -56.04
N GLN A 249 -25.48 42.78 -57.27
CA GLN A 249 -24.86 43.31 -58.51
C GLN A 249 -23.44 42.75 -58.76
N GLY A 250 -23.13 42.16 -59.92
CA GLY A 250 -23.88 42.01 -61.17
C GLY A 250 -23.32 40.88 -62.04
#